data_AF-T1HW74-F1
#
_entry.id   AF-T1HW74-F1
#
_cell.length_a   1.000
_cell.length_b   1.000
_cell.length_c   1.000
_cell.angle_alpha   90.00
_cell.angle_beta   90.00
_cell.angle_gamma   90.00
#
_symmetry.space_group_name_H-M   'P 1'
#
loop_
_entity.id
_entity.type
_entity.pdbx_description
1 polymer ?
#
loop_
_entity_poly.entity_id
_entity_poly.type
_entity_poly.pdbx_seq_one_letter_code
_entity_poly.pdbx_strand_id
1 'polypeptide(L)'
;MIFLNPINNSLDFQIKEDTQVGRYLCASRAVFSGEIVLKEKPLLSGPPQVTGPVCLGCHNGLSPNSWLSCPNCGWPMCSIQCVNSENHQPECRWTMEQRNAKVKISQFVTPHPTYAGITPLRACYFKEHKPELWNRLQELESHTEHRRSTGKLEQERFCCSTVSKEILQIRR
;
A
#
# COMPACT_ATOMS: atom_id res chain seq x y z
N MET A 1 24.88 7.82 -20.51
CA MET A 1 25.71 7.25 -19.42
C MET A 1 25.05 7.61 -18.10
N ILE A 2 24.39 6.65 -17.45
CA ILE A 2 23.86 6.85 -16.08
C ILE A 2 24.95 6.32 -15.17
N PHE A 3 25.64 7.21 -14.46
CA PHE A 3 26.65 6.83 -13.47
C PHE A 3 25.94 6.14 -12.30
N LEU A 4 25.98 4.81 -12.29
CA LEU A 4 25.71 4.02 -11.10
C LEU A 4 26.96 4.11 -10.22
N ASN A 5 27.04 5.13 -9.38
CA ASN A 5 28.03 5.11 -8.30
C ASN A 5 27.57 4.07 -7.25
N PRO A 6 28.47 3.20 -6.78
CA PRO A 6 28.16 2.25 -5.73
C PRO A 6 27.81 3.02 -4.46
N ILE A 7 26.67 2.70 -3.87
CA ILE A 7 26.20 3.27 -2.60
C ILE A 7 27.23 2.88 -1.55
N ASN A 8 28.10 3.82 -1.19
CA ASN A 8 29.12 3.63 -0.18
C ASN A 8 28.42 3.42 1.17
N ASN A 9 28.74 2.33 1.85
CA ASN A 9 27.98 1.77 2.96
C ASN A 9 28.27 2.49 4.30
N SER A 10 28.41 3.82 4.28
CA SER A 10 28.46 4.69 5.46
C SER A 10 27.22 5.58 5.44
N LEU A 11 26.24 5.30 6.29
CA LEU A 11 24.96 6.02 6.30
C LEU A 11 25.21 7.55 6.40
N ASP A 12 24.68 8.32 5.46
CA ASP A 12 24.70 9.80 5.45
C ASP A 12 23.90 10.41 6.63
N PHE A 13 23.29 9.55 7.44
CA PHE A 13 22.50 9.91 8.60
C PHE A 13 22.68 8.92 9.75
N GLN A 14 22.29 9.35 10.94
CA GLN A 14 22.16 8.58 12.17
C GLN A 14 20.71 8.65 12.64
N ILE A 15 20.22 7.57 13.25
CA ILE A 15 18.92 7.59 13.94
C ILE A 15 19.15 8.10 15.36
N LYS A 16 18.38 9.11 15.77
CA LYS A 16 18.34 9.67 17.13
C LYS A 16 16.91 9.66 17.65
N GLU A 17 16.75 9.94 18.94
CA GLU A 17 15.45 9.95 19.61
C GLU A 17 15.33 11.18 20.51
N ASP A 18 14.12 11.74 20.57
CA ASP A 18 13.76 12.90 21.39
C ASP A 18 12.34 12.71 21.96
N THR A 19 12.08 13.26 23.14
CA THR A 19 10.81 13.05 23.86
C THR A 19 9.62 13.78 23.24
N GLN A 20 9.82 14.82 22.41
CA GLN A 20 8.73 15.52 21.73
C GLN A 20 8.39 14.89 20.38
N VAL A 21 9.39 14.46 19.61
CA VAL A 21 9.19 14.02 18.21
C VAL A 21 9.43 12.53 17.98
N GLY A 22 9.88 11.79 18.98
CA GLY A 22 10.23 10.38 18.85
C GLY A 22 11.52 10.16 18.07
N ARG A 23 11.55 9.13 17.21
CA ARG A 23 12.72 8.78 16.38
C ARG A 23 12.85 9.72 15.18
N TYR A 24 14.06 10.20 14.92
CA TYR A 24 14.36 11.09 13.80
C TYR A 24 15.72 10.79 13.15
N LEU A 25 15.89 11.20 11.90
CA LEU A 25 17.15 11.11 11.16
C LEU A 25 17.95 12.40 11.33
N CYS A 26 19.24 12.27 11.66
CA CYS A 26 20.18 13.38 11.79
C CYS A 26 21.36 13.15 10.83
N ALA A 27 21.69 14.13 9.98
CA ALA A 27 22.81 14.00 9.05
C ALA A 27 24.13 13.72 9.80
N SER A 28 24.92 12.75 9.30
CA SER A 28 26.21 12.38 9.88
C SER A 28 27.39 13.21 9.32
N ARG A 29 27.12 13.99 8.27
CA ARG A 29 28.07 14.87 7.57
C ARG A 29 27.37 16.09 6.99
N ALA A 30 28.14 17.04 6.45
CA ALA A 30 27.60 18.10 5.60
C ALA A 30 26.92 17.50 4.36
N VAL A 31 25.71 17.98 4.03
CA VAL A 31 24.92 17.59 2.86
C VAL A 31 24.93 18.76 1.87
N PHE A 32 25.28 18.49 0.62
CA PHE A 32 25.29 19.51 -0.42
C PHE A 32 23.96 19.55 -1.20
N SER A 33 23.68 20.69 -1.82
CA SER A 33 22.48 20.87 -2.63
C SER A 33 22.45 19.84 -3.78
N GLY A 34 21.31 19.16 -3.93
CA GLY A 34 21.10 18.14 -4.96
C GLY A 34 21.56 16.73 -4.60
N GLU A 35 22.13 16.50 -3.42
CA GLU A 35 22.52 15.16 -2.98
C GLU A 35 21.32 14.27 -2.58
N ILE A 36 21.44 12.98 -2.89
CA ILE A 36 20.49 11.95 -2.46
C ILE A 36 20.94 11.46 -1.08
N VAL A 37 20.31 11.94 -0.01
CA VAL A 37 20.62 11.55 1.38
C VAL A 37 19.90 10.29 1.86
N LEU A 38 18.81 9.92 1.20
CA LEU A 38 18.02 8.74 1.51
C LEU A 38 17.42 8.17 0.23
N LYS A 39 17.57 6.85 0.05
CA LYS A 39 16.91 6.10 -1.01
C LYS A 39 16.49 4.75 -0.47
N GLU A 40 15.20 4.52 -0.38
CA GLU A 40 14.64 3.27 0.11
C GLU A 40 13.56 2.74 -0.82
N LYS A 41 13.32 1.42 -0.73
CA LYS A 41 12.15 0.81 -1.37
C LYS A 41 10.96 0.92 -0.40
N PRO A 42 9.74 1.13 -0.90
CA PRO A 42 8.57 1.18 -0.04
C PRO A 42 8.37 -0.17 0.67
N LEU A 43 7.99 -0.13 1.96
CA LEU A 43 7.61 -1.32 2.72
C LEU A 43 6.37 -2.00 2.12
N LEU A 44 5.43 -1.18 1.64
CA LEU A 44 4.18 -1.58 1.04
C LEU A 44 3.77 -0.56 -0.02
N SER A 45 3.22 -1.03 -1.14
CA SER A 45 2.64 -0.18 -2.18
C SER A 45 1.22 -0.62 -2.51
N GLY A 46 0.37 0.34 -2.81
CA GLY A 46 -1.03 0.11 -3.11
C GLY A 46 -1.70 1.37 -3.66
N PRO A 47 -2.93 1.24 -4.19
CA PRO A 47 -3.68 2.37 -4.70
C PRO A 47 -3.98 3.41 -3.60
N PRO A 48 -4.15 4.69 -3.97
CA PRO A 48 -4.70 5.70 -3.06
C PRO A 48 -6.10 5.33 -2.57
N GLN A 49 -6.50 5.85 -1.41
CA GLN A 49 -7.83 5.59 -0.85
C GLN A 49 -8.96 6.08 -1.78
N VAL A 50 -8.75 7.21 -2.44
CA VAL A 50 -9.67 7.79 -3.42
C VAL A 50 -8.98 7.78 -4.77
N THR A 51 -9.31 6.80 -5.60
CA THR A 51 -8.77 6.66 -6.95
C THR A 51 -9.81 6.11 -7.90
N GLY A 52 -9.78 6.58 -9.15
CA GLY A 52 -10.39 5.82 -10.26
C GLY A 52 -9.66 4.48 -10.46
N PRO A 53 -10.17 3.60 -11.34
CA PRO A 53 -9.56 2.29 -11.53
C PRO A 53 -8.10 2.37 -12.00
N VAL A 54 -7.24 1.72 -11.23
CA VAL A 54 -5.83 1.54 -11.53
C VAL A 54 -5.51 0.05 -11.66
N CYS A 55 -4.45 -0.27 -12.39
CA CYS A 55 -3.90 -1.61 -12.45
C CYS A 55 -3.34 -1.99 -11.08
N LEU A 56 -3.71 -3.14 -10.53
CA LEU A 56 -3.19 -3.55 -9.23
C LEU A 56 -1.77 -4.15 -9.29
N GLY A 57 -1.24 -4.39 -10.49
CA GLY A 57 0.16 -4.82 -10.67
C GLY A 57 1.16 -3.67 -10.65
N CYS A 58 0.84 -2.55 -11.31
CA CYS A 58 1.76 -1.43 -11.54
C CYS A 58 1.22 -0.04 -11.12
N HIS A 59 -0.02 0.04 -10.65
CA HIS A 59 -0.70 1.27 -10.21
C HIS A 59 -0.97 2.33 -11.28
N ASN A 60 -0.68 2.05 -12.55
CA ASN A 60 -1.07 2.93 -13.65
C ASN A 60 -2.59 2.99 -13.80
N GLY A 61 -3.11 4.16 -14.16
CA GLY A 61 -4.53 4.36 -14.48
C GLY A 61 -5.00 3.46 -15.61
N LEU A 62 -6.24 2.96 -15.50
CA LEU A 62 -6.89 2.15 -16.52
C LEU A 62 -7.89 3.00 -17.30
N SER A 63 -7.89 2.87 -18.61
CA SER A 63 -8.93 3.46 -19.47
C SER A 63 -10.01 2.42 -19.77
N PRO A 64 -11.25 2.82 -20.05
CA PRO A 64 -12.35 1.90 -20.36
C PRO A 64 -12.06 0.92 -21.51
N ASN A 65 -11.19 1.32 -22.44
CA ASN A 65 -10.91 0.59 -23.68
C ASN A 65 -9.60 -0.22 -23.63
N SER A 66 -8.82 -0.13 -22.55
CA SER A 66 -7.49 -0.75 -22.46
C SER A 66 -7.24 -1.38 -21.10
N TRP A 67 -7.90 -2.51 -20.86
CA TRP A 67 -7.70 -3.37 -19.70
C TRP A 67 -8.14 -4.80 -20.03
N LEU A 68 -7.70 -5.75 -19.23
CA LEU A 68 -8.22 -7.11 -19.19
C LEU A 68 -8.64 -7.48 -17.78
N SER A 69 -9.64 -8.33 -17.66
CA SER A 69 -10.01 -8.92 -16.38
C SER A 69 -9.00 -10.00 -16.01
N CYS A 70 -8.49 -9.98 -14.78
CA CYS A 70 -7.80 -11.12 -14.21
C CYS A 70 -8.72 -12.34 -14.25
N PRO A 71 -8.31 -13.49 -14.85
CA PRO A 71 -9.18 -14.63 -15.03
C PRO A 71 -9.57 -15.30 -13.71
N ASN A 72 -8.78 -15.11 -12.66
CA ASN A 72 -9.02 -15.73 -11.35
C ASN A 72 -9.96 -14.88 -10.49
N CYS A 73 -9.57 -13.63 -10.20
CA CYS A 73 -10.25 -12.77 -9.25
C CYS A 73 -11.18 -11.72 -9.88
N GLY A 74 -11.06 -11.43 -11.18
CA GLY A 74 -11.88 -10.42 -11.88
C GLY A 74 -11.37 -8.97 -11.82
N TRP A 75 -10.28 -8.69 -11.11
CA TRP A 75 -9.72 -7.33 -11.08
C TRP A 75 -9.30 -6.85 -12.48
N PRO A 76 -9.59 -5.59 -12.87
CA PRO A 76 -9.09 -5.04 -14.12
C PRO A 76 -7.59 -4.75 -14.04
N MET A 77 -6.85 -5.19 -15.06
CA MET A 77 -5.38 -5.14 -15.14
C MET A 77 -4.97 -4.59 -16.52
N CYS A 78 -3.81 -3.91 -16.61
CA CYS A 78 -3.35 -3.37 -17.88
C CYS A 78 -2.67 -4.40 -18.80
N SER A 79 -2.17 -5.51 -18.24
CA SER A 79 -1.45 -6.53 -19.01
C SER A 79 -1.45 -7.89 -18.32
N ILE A 80 -1.13 -8.95 -19.07
CA ILE A 80 -0.96 -10.31 -18.52
C ILE A 80 0.21 -10.38 -17.53
N GLN A 81 1.25 -9.57 -17.74
CA GLN A 81 2.36 -9.45 -16.79
C GLN A 81 1.88 -8.89 -15.45
N CYS A 82 0.96 -7.92 -15.46
CA CYS A 82 0.38 -7.40 -14.23
C CYS A 82 -0.59 -8.38 -13.56
N VAL A 83 -1.31 -9.19 -14.34
CA VAL A 83 -2.12 -10.32 -13.81
C VAL A 83 -1.24 -11.28 -13.02
N ASN A 84 -0.03 -11.57 -13.50
CA ASN A 84 0.91 -12.49 -12.86
C ASN A 84 1.87 -11.80 -11.86
N SER A 85 1.67 -10.51 -11.57
CA SER A 85 2.56 -9.76 -10.68
C SER A 85 2.39 -10.18 -9.22
N GLU A 86 3.49 -10.31 -8.49
CA GLU A 86 3.48 -10.51 -7.04
C GLU A 86 2.76 -9.39 -6.28
N ASN A 87 2.74 -8.17 -6.83
CA ASN A 87 2.00 -7.07 -6.23
C ASN A 87 0.49 -7.34 -6.21
N HIS A 88 -0.02 -8.10 -7.19
CA HIS A 88 -1.44 -8.40 -7.33
C HIS A 88 -1.91 -9.60 -6.49
N GLN A 89 -0.98 -10.51 -6.17
CA GLN A 89 -1.26 -11.77 -5.48
C GLN A 89 -2.14 -11.63 -4.22
N PRO A 90 -1.88 -10.68 -3.29
CA PRO A 90 -2.63 -10.60 -2.04
C PRO A 90 -4.15 -10.49 -2.23
N GLU A 91 -4.62 -9.51 -3.01
CA GLU A 91 -6.05 -9.34 -3.27
C GLU A 91 -6.62 -10.37 -4.25
N CYS A 92 -5.78 -10.92 -5.14
CA CYS A 92 -6.20 -11.97 -6.07
C CYS A 92 -6.57 -13.24 -5.31
N ARG A 93 -5.65 -13.72 -4.47
CA ARG A 93 -5.81 -14.88 -3.59
C ARG A 93 -6.98 -14.69 -2.65
N TRP A 94 -7.00 -13.55 -1.96
CA TRP A 94 -8.06 -13.24 -1.02
C TRP A 94 -9.44 -13.23 -1.70
N THR A 95 -9.54 -12.71 -2.94
CA THR A 95 -10.80 -12.77 -3.71
C THR A 95 -11.19 -14.21 -4.02
N MET A 96 -10.26 -15.06 -4.43
CA MET A 96 -10.54 -16.47 -4.74
C MET A 96 -10.97 -17.28 -3.51
N GLU A 97 -10.38 -17.00 -2.35
CA GLU A 97 -10.60 -17.79 -1.13
C GLU A 97 -11.79 -17.29 -0.33
N GLN A 98 -12.04 -15.98 -0.31
CA GLN A 98 -13.01 -15.35 0.61
C GLN A 98 -14.25 -14.81 -0.08
N ARG A 99 -14.24 -14.63 -1.42
CA ARG A 99 -15.41 -14.15 -2.16
C ARG A 99 -16.04 -15.26 -2.98
N ASN A 100 -17.36 -15.30 -2.97
CA ASN A 100 -18.15 -16.20 -3.82
C ASN A 100 -18.28 -15.70 -5.27
N ALA A 101 -17.69 -14.55 -5.60
CA ALA A 101 -17.82 -13.92 -6.90
C ALA A 101 -16.57 -13.11 -7.27
N LYS A 102 -16.28 -13.10 -8.58
CA LYS A 102 -15.23 -12.25 -9.16
C LYS A 102 -15.59 -10.77 -9.01
N VAL A 103 -14.54 -9.96 -8.86
CA VAL A 103 -14.64 -8.51 -8.85
C VAL A 103 -15.18 -8.03 -10.19
N LYS A 104 -16.08 -7.03 -10.15
CA LYS A 104 -16.58 -6.34 -11.34
C LYS A 104 -16.41 -4.85 -11.13
N ILE A 105 -15.53 -4.23 -11.90
CA ILE A 105 -15.36 -2.78 -11.94
C ILE A 105 -15.86 -2.32 -13.31
N SER A 106 -16.97 -1.59 -13.33
CA SER A 106 -17.61 -1.13 -14.57
C SER A 106 -17.53 0.38 -14.76
N GLN A 107 -17.23 1.15 -13.71
CA GLN A 107 -17.11 2.61 -13.75
C GLN A 107 -15.64 3.01 -13.64
N PHE A 108 -15.12 3.62 -14.71
CA PHE A 108 -13.72 4.04 -14.84
C PHE A 108 -13.50 5.56 -14.75
N VAL A 109 -14.54 6.30 -14.37
CA VAL A 109 -14.55 7.77 -14.33
C VAL A 109 -14.63 8.30 -12.91
N THR A 110 -15.24 7.55 -12.00
CA THR A 110 -15.45 7.91 -10.59
C THR A 110 -14.58 7.05 -9.68
N PRO A 111 -14.17 7.57 -8.50
CA PRO A 111 -13.50 6.74 -7.50
C PRO A 111 -14.34 5.52 -7.15
N HIS A 112 -13.77 4.33 -7.34
CA HIS A 112 -14.46 3.10 -6.99
C HIS A 112 -14.04 2.73 -5.56
N PRO A 113 -14.98 2.68 -4.58
CA PRO A 113 -14.62 2.55 -3.17
C PRO A 113 -13.88 1.23 -2.88
N THR A 114 -13.98 0.25 -3.77
CA THR A 114 -13.25 -1.02 -3.68
C THR A 114 -11.74 -0.91 -3.65
N TYR A 115 -11.16 0.13 -4.26
CA TYR A 115 -9.72 0.33 -4.21
C TYR A 115 -9.22 0.77 -2.82
N ALA A 116 -10.07 1.42 -2.01
CA ALA A 116 -9.69 1.90 -0.68
C ALA A 116 -9.25 0.77 0.27
N GLY A 117 -9.79 -0.44 0.07
CA GLY A 117 -9.48 -1.62 0.87
C GLY A 117 -8.21 -2.36 0.47
N ILE A 118 -7.60 -2.07 -0.69
CA ILE A 118 -6.50 -2.88 -1.23
C ILE A 118 -5.22 -2.72 -0.42
N THR A 119 -4.81 -1.49 -0.11
CA THR A 119 -3.57 -1.26 0.65
C THR A 119 -3.64 -1.88 2.06
N PRO A 120 -4.72 -1.69 2.85
CA PRO A 120 -4.89 -2.41 4.11
C PRO A 120 -4.92 -3.93 3.96
N LEU A 121 -5.61 -4.47 2.94
CA LEU A 121 -5.65 -5.90 2.68
C LEU A 121 -4.24 -6.46 2.44
N ARG A 122 -3.41 -5.77 1.65
CA ARG A 122 -2.02 -6.16 1.41
C ARG A 122 -1.19 -6.13 2.68
N ALA A 123 -1.39 -5.14 3.55
CA ALA A 123 -0.73 -5.09 4.86
C ALA A 123 -1.12 -6.31 5.72
N CYS A 124 -2.40 -6.66 5.78
CA CYS A 124 -2.88 -7.84 6.50
C CYS A 124 -2.31 -9.14 5.91
N TYR A 125 -2.21 -9.25 4.59
CA TYR A 125 -1.60 -10.41 3.92
C TYR A 125 -0.13 -10.62 4.33
N PHE A 126 0.63 -9.53 4.52
CA PHE A 126 2.03 -9.61 4.96
C PHE A 126 2.21 -10.16 6.36
N LYS A 127 1.21 -10.04 7.25
CA LYS A 127 1.27 -10.62 8.59
C LYS A 127 1.60 -12.12 8.57
N GLU A 128 1.06 -12.84 7.59
CA GLU A 128 1.24 -14.29 7.46
C GLU A 128 2.33 -14.66 6.44
N HIS A 129 2.49 -13.86 5.38
CA HIS A 129 3.34 -14.22 4.24
C HIS A 129 4.69 -13.50 4.20
N LYS A 130 4.84 -12.38 4.91
CA LYS A 130 6.06 -11.56 4.98
C LYS A 130 6.23 -10.97 6.40
N PRO A 131 6.38 -11.81 7.43
CA PRO A 131 6.37 -11.36 8.83
C PRO A 131 7.46 -10.33 9.15
N GLU A 132 8.61 -10.38 8.48
CA GLU A 132 9.67 -9.37 8.65
C GLU A 132 9.21 -7.97 8.20
N LEU A 133 8.52 -7.87 7.05
CA LEU A 133 7.96 -6.59 6.59
C LEU A 133 6.82 -6.14 7.49
N TRP A 134 5.99 -7.07 7.96
CA TRP A 134 4.94 -6.78 8.91
C TRP A 134 5.50 -6.19 10.21
N ASN A 135 6.56 -6.79 10.77
CA ASN A 135 7.20 -6.27 11.98
C ASN A 135 7.74 -4.85 11.77
N ARG A 136 8.39 -4.58 10.63
CA ARG A 136 8.83 -3.21 10.28
C ARG A 136 7.68 -2.23 10.10
N LEU A 137 6.56 -2.64 9.51
CA LEU A 137 5.37 -1.80 9.40
C LEU A 137 4.78 -1.48 10.79
N GLN A 138 4.83 -2.42 11.72
CA GLN A 138 4.34 -2.24 13.09
C GLN A 138 5.22 -1.31 13.93
N GLU A 139 6.46 -1.05 13.52
CA GLU A 139 7.32 -0.04 14.13
C GLU A 139 6.92 1.39 13.74
N LEU A 140 6.07 1.60 12.73
CA LEU A 140 5.65 2.94 12.33
C LEU A 140 4.74 3.55 13.41
N GLU A 141 4.93 4.85 13.66
CA GLU A 141 4.08 5.59 14.59
C GLU A 141 2.63 5.61 14.08
N SER A 142 1.70 5.18 14.93
CA SER A 142 0.28 5.02 14.58
C SER A 142 -0.58 6.21 15.02
N HIS A 143 -0.01 7.06 15.89
CA HIS A 143 -0.68 8.14 16.60
C HIS A 143 -2.00 7.71 17.24
N THR A 144 -2.09 6.45 17.68
CA THR A 144 -3.36 5.84 18.12
C THR A 144 -3.98 6.57 19.31
N GLU A 145 -3.16 7.01 20.27
CA GLU A 145 -3.64 7.75 21.45
C GLU A 145 -4.22 9.11 21.07
N HIS A 146 -3.53 9.87 20.23
CA HIS A 146 -4.00 11.16 19.72
C HIS A 146 -5.26 11.01 18.83
N ARG A 147 -5.32 9.99 17.98
CA ARG A 147 -6.51 9.70 17.17
C ARG A 147 -7.71 9.32 18.05
N ARG A 148 -7.46 8.65 19.18
CA ARG A 148 -8.50 8.33 20.16
C ARG A 148 -9.02 9.58 20.85
N SER A 149 -8.14 10.47 21.32
CA SER A 149 -8.55 11.69 22.06
C SER A 149 -9.36 12.67 21.20
N THR A 150 -9.13 12.67 19.88
CA THR A 150 -9.86 13.50 18.92
C THR A 150 -11.13 12.84 18.36
N GLY A 151 -11.45 11.61 18.76
CA GLY A 151 -12.57 10.82 18.21
C GLY A 151 -12.33 10.27 16.79
N LYS A 152 -11.24 10.66 16.14
CA LYS A 152 -10.88 10.25 14.77
C LYS A 152 -10.72 8.74 14.63
N LEU A 153 -10.18 8.07 15.66
CA LEU A 153 -9.99 6.63 15.67
C LEU A 153 -11.31 5.86 15.46
N GLU A 154 -12.39 6.31 16.08
CA GLU A 154 -13.70 5.64 15.97
C GLU A 154 -14.31 5.86 14.58
N GLN A 155 -14.19 7.07 14.04
CA GLN A 155 -14.63 7.39 12.68
C GLN A 155 -13.89 6.54 11.63
N GLU A 156 -12.58 6.36 11.78
CA GLU A 156 -11.77 5.53 10.88
C GLU A 156 -12.10 4.05 11.03
N ARG A 157 -12.35 3.56 12.25
CA ARG A 157 -12.82 2.18 12.49
C ARG A 157 -14.15 1.90 11.80
N PHE A 158 -15.09 2.83 11.87
CA PHE A 158 -16.37 2.72 11.18
C PHE A 158 -16.14 2.59 9.67
N CYS A 159 -15.37 3.50 9.06
CA CYS A 159 -15.04 3.47 7.64
C CYS A 159 -14.36 2.16 7.21
N CYS A 160 -13.33 1.73 7.95
CA CYS A 160 -12.64 0.46 7.70
C CYS A 160 -13.59 -0.74 7.81
N SER A 161 -14.54 -0.72 8.75
CA SER A 161 -15.52 -1.79 8.92
C SER A 161 -16.50 -1.84 7.74
N THR A 162 -16.92 -0.70 7.21
CA THR A 162 -17.78 -0.58 6.02
C THR A 162 -17.07 -1.15 4.80
N VAL A 163 -15.82 -0.74 4.57
CA VAL A 163 -14.98 -1.30 3.49
C VAL A 163 -14.77 -2.80 3.66
N SER A 164 -14.50 -3.27 4.87
CA SER A 164 -14.29 -4.70 5.12
C SER A 164 -15.55 -5.52 4.84
N LYS A 165 -16.74 -5.03 5.21
CA LYS A 165 -18.01 -5.75 5.07
C LYS A 165 -18.62 -5.66 3.69
N GLU A 166 -18.76 -4.45 3.15
CA GLU A 166 -19.53 -4.21 1.92
C GLU A 166 -18.71 -4.52 0.67
N ILE A 167 -17.43 -4.20 0.74
CA ILE A 167 -16.55 -4.18 -0.42
C ILE A 167 -15.70 -5.44 -0.44
N LEU A 168 -15.08 -5.76 0.70
CA LEU A 168 -14.31 -6.97 0.85
C LEU A 168 -15.19 -8.14 1.33
N GLN A 169 -16.46 -7.99 1.69
CA GLN A 169 -17.28 -9.16 2.09
C GLN A 169 -16.61 -10.04 3.18
N ILE A 170 -15.70 -9.48 3.99
CA ILE A 170 -14.98 -10.20 5.03
C ILE A 170 -16.02 -10.54 6.11
N ARG A 171 -16.33 -11.83 6.24
CA ARG A 171 -17.20 -12.35 7.30
C ARG A 171 -16.37 -12.45 8.58
N ARG A 172 -16.91 -11.95 9.70
CA ARG A 172 -16.34 -12.17 11.04
C ARG A 172 -16.52 -13.61 11.46
#